data_AF-A0A4R4IAY9-F1
#
_entry.id   AF-A0A4R4IAY9-F1
#
_cell.length_a   1.000
_cell.length_b   1.000
_cell.length_c   1.000
_cell.angle_alpha   90.00
_cell.angle_beta   90.00
_cell.angle_gamma   90.00
#
_symmetry.space_group_name_H-M   'P 1'
#
loop_
_entity.id
_entity.type
_entity.pdbx_description
1 polymer ?
#
loop_
_entity_poly.entity_id
_entity_poly.type
_entity_poly.pdbx_seq_one_letter_code
_entity_poly.pdbx_strand_id
1 'polypeptide(L)'
;MNTRSTVAVAPGRGITFASWTLRILAAVAFLTAGSAKLAAAPMMVAVFDQIGIGQWFRVVTGVLEVVGALALLIRPTAGLAGLMLSVTMAFGVLTHLLLIGGSPVPALALLLITAAVAWLERRRIAHTLRPLRRVWA
;
A
#
# COMPACT_ATOMS: atom_id res chain seq x y z
N MET A 1 -29.84 8.60 35.66
CA MET A 1 -28.47 8.16 35.32
C MET A 1 -28.57 7.42 33.98
N ASN A 2 -28.43 8.12 32.84
CA ASN A 2 -28.72 7.55 31.51
C ASN A 2 -27.45 6.97 30.87
N THR A 3 -27.33 5.64 30.86
CA THR A 3 -26.33 4.90 30.11
C THR A 3 -26.65 4.99 28.61
N ARG A 4 -25.93 5.84 27.87
CA ARG A 4 -25.98 5.86 26.41
C ARG A 4 -25.31 4.60 25.87
N SER A 5 -26.10 3.58 25.56
CA SER A 5 -25.67 2.42 24.78
C SER A 5 -25.27 2.89 23.38
N THR A 6 -23.98 3.10 23.15
CA THR A 6 -23.46 3.39 21.81
C THR A 6 -23.51 2.09 21.01
N VAL A 7 -24.60 1.91 20.25
CA VAL A 7 -24.70 0.80 19.30
C VAL A 7 -23.60 0.99 18.26
N ALA A 8 -22.58 0.14 18.31
CA ALA A 8 -21.53 0.12 17.31
C ALA A 8 -22.13 -0.26 15.96
N VAL A 9 -22.32 0.71 15.07
CA VAL A 9 -22.81 0.46 13.71
C VAL A 9 -21.80 -0.43 12.98
N ALA A 10 -22.19 -1.67 12.70
CA ALA A 10 -21.41 -2.58 11.88
C ALA A 10 -21.18 -1.94 10.49
N PRO A 11 -19.98 -2.03 9.91
CA PRO A 11 -19.72 -1.45 8.59
C PRO A 11 -20.70 -2.04 7.56
N GLY A 12 -21.31 -1.17 6.75
CA GLY A 12 -22.23 -1.60 5.70
C GLY A 12 -21.52 -2.52 4.69
N ARG A 13 -22.23 -3.55 4.21
CA ARG A 13 -21.71 -4.57 3.28
C ARG A 13 -21.00 -3.96 2.05
N GLY A 14 -21.44 -2.79 1.58
CA GLY A 14 -20.81 -2.07 0.47
C GLY A 14 -19.38 -1.59 0.74
N ILE A 15 -19.05 -1.19 1.98
CA ILE A 15 -17.69 -0.74 2.34
C ILE A 15 -16.71 -1.92 2.31
N THR A 16 -17.16 -3.08 2.78
CA THR A 16 -16.36 -4.31 2.73
C THR A 16 -16.10 -4.76 1.30
N PHE A 17 -17.12 -4.70 0.43
CA PHE A 17 -16.96 -5.03 -0.98
C PHE A 17 -16.01 -4.06 -1.69
N ALA A 18 -16.18 -2.75 -1.49
CA ALA A 18 -15.30 -1.73 -2.07
C ALA A 18 -13.84 -1.90 -1.63
N SER A 19 -13.59 -2.14 -0.33
CA SER A 19 -12.24 -2.43 0.18
C SER A 19 -11.65 -3.65 -0.51
N TRP A 20 -12.42 -4.74 -0.65
CA TRP A 20 -11.93 -5.97 -1.26
C TRP A 20 -11.58 -5.78 -2.75
N THR A 21 -12.41 -5.06 -3.50
CA THR A 21 -12.14 -4.72 -4.90
C THR A 21 -10.87 -3.89 -5.05
N LEU A 22 -10.70 -2.83 -4.24
CA LEU A 22 -9.50 -1.98 -4.26
C LEU A 22 -8.24 -2.77 -3.91
N ARG A 23 -8.34 -3.70 -2.95
CA ARG A 23 -7.23 -4.56 -2.53
C ARG A 23 -6.79 -5.50 -3.64
N ILE A 24 -7.73 -6.13 -4.36
CA ILE A 24 -7.39 -7.01 -5.48
C ILE A 24 -6.75 -6.21 -6.61
N LEU A 25 -7.34 -5.07 -6.96
CA LEU A 25 -6.80 -4.21 -8.01
C LEU A 25 -5.37 -3.76 -7.69
N ALA A 26 -5.13 -3.27 -6.48
CA ALA A 26 -3.80 -2.90 -6.03
C ALA A 26 -2.86 -4.12 -6.00
N ALA A 27 -3.28 -5.25 -5.45
CA ALA A 27 -2.44 -6.44 -5.34
C ALA A 27 -1.98 -6.93 -6.72
N VAL A 28 -2.87 -6.99 -7.72
CA VAL A 28 -2.51 -7.37 -9.09
C VAL A 28 -1.49 -6.38 -9.68
N ALA A 29 -1.74 -5.07 -9.55
CA ALA A 29 -0.85 -4.05 -10.07
C ALA A 29 0.55 -4.12 -9.43
N PHE A 30 0.64 -4.24 -8.10
CA PHE A 30 1.90 -4.32 -7.39
C PHE A 30 2.62 -5.65 -7.57
N LEU A 31 1.90 -6.77 -7.67
CA LEU A 31 2.54 -8.06 -8.02
C LEU A 31 3.15 -7.99 -9.41
N THR A 32 2.45 -7.39 -10.37
CA THR A 32 2.96 -7.24 -11.74
C THR A 32 4.18 -6.32 -11.77
N ALA A 33 4.06 -5.13 -11.18
CA ALA A 33 5.14 -4.15 -11.16
C ALA A 33 6.36 -4.64 -10.35
N GLY A 34 6.12 -5.18 -9.16
CA GLY A 34 7.15 -5.69 -8.27
C GLY A 34 7.86 -6.91 -8.86
N SER A 35 7.12 -7.84 -9.45
CA SER A 35 7.73 -9.00 -10.14
C SER A 35 8.55 -8.56 -11.35
N ALA A 36 8.08 -7.58 -12.14
CA ALA A 36 8.87 -7.02 -13.24
C ALA A 36 10.15 -6.35 -12.75
N LYS A 37 10.10 -5.66 -11.59
CA LYS A 37 11.29 -5.13 -10.93
C LYS A 37 12.22 -6.26 -10.51
N LEU A 38 11.74 -7.33 -9.88
CA LEU A 38 12.59 -8.43 -9.42
C LEU A 38 13.18 -9.27 -10.57
N ALA A 39 12.41 -9.47 -11.64
CA ALA A 39 12.83 -10.18 -12.84
C ALA A 39 13.80 -9.36 -13.73
N ALA A 40 14.20 -8.17 -13.28
CA ALA A 40 15.08 -7.26 -14.02
C ALA A 40 14.59 -7.00 -15.45
N ALA A 41 13.28 -6.79 -15.62
CA ALA A 41 12.72 -6.43 -16.92
C ALA A 41 13.47 -5.19 -17.47
N PRO A 42 13.88 -5.18 -18.76
CA PRO A 42 14.76 -4.12 -19.29
C PRO A 42 14.24 -2.70 -19.05
N MET A 43 12.93 -2.51 -19.16
CA MET A 43 12.26 -1.24 -18.86
C MET A 43 12.45 -0.81 -17.40
N MET A 44 12.31 -1.74 -16.44
CA MET A 44 12.47 -1.43 -15.02
C MET A 44 13.93 -1.17 -14.66
N VAL A 45 14.87 -1.89 -15.28
CA VAL A 45 16.31 -1.64 -15.09
C VAL A 45 16.65 -0.23 -15.56
N ALA A 46 16.21 0.16 -16.77
CA ALA A 46 16.45 1.48 -17.34
C ALA A 46 15.87 2.62 -16.48
N VAL A 47 14.64 2.47 -15.98
CA VAL A 47 14.03 3.48 -15.09
C VAL A 47 14.84 3.65 -13.80
N PHE A 48 15.29 2.56 -13.18
CA PHE A 48 16.08 2.65 -11.95
C PHE A 48 17.54 3.07 -12.19
N ASP A 49 18.09 2.85 -13.38
CA ASP A 49 19.39 3.42 -13.77
C ASP A 49 19.31 4.95 -13.89
N GLN A 50 18.22 5.49 -14.43
CA GLN A 50 18.00 6.94 -14.49
C GLN A 50 17.90 7.58 -13.09
N ILE A 51 17.42 6.84 -12.09
CA ILE A 51 17.39 7.31 -10.68
C ILE A 51 18.82 7.47 -10.13
N GLY A 52 19.80 6.69 -10.61
CA GLY A 52 21.22 6.85 -10.29
C GLY A 52 21.68 6.36 -8.90
N ILE A 53 20.78 5.80 -8.08
CA ILE A 53 21.09 5.28 -6.72
C ILE A 53 21.62 3.82 -6.76
N GLY A 54 21.48 3.16 -7.91
CA GLY A 54 21.95 1.81 -8.17
C GLY A 54 20.85 0.74 -8.15
N GLN A 55 21.15 -0.40 -8.76
CA GLN A 55 20.18 -1.48 -9.02
C GLN A 55 19.67 -2.21 -7.75
N TRP A 56 20.38 -2.11 -6.62
CA TRP A 56 19.90 -2.65 -5.34
C TRP A 56 18.59 -1.98 -4.91
N PHE A 57 18.41 -0.68 -5.21
CA PHE A 57 17.19 0.07 -4.89
C PHE A 57 15.99 -0.52 -5.63
N ARG A 58 16.15 -0.91 -6.91
CA ARG A 58 15.14 -1.64 -7.68
C ARG A 58 14.71 -2.91 -6.98
N VAL A 59 15.66 -3.70 -6.50
CA VAL A 59 15.38 -4.98 -5.83
C VAL A 59 14.62 -4.74 -4.53
N VAL A 60 15.06 -3.79 -3.70
CA VAL A 60 14.37 -3.43 -2.44
C VAL A 60 12.94 -2.95 -2.71
N THR A 61 12.74 -2.03 -3.67
CA THR A 61 11.39 -1.58 -4.04
C THR A 61 10.54 -2.73 -4.56
N GLY A 62 11.09 -3.60 -5.42
CA GLY A 62 10.37 -4.78 -5.93
C GLY A 62 9.93 -5.74 -4.83
N VAL A 63 10.80 -6.02 -3.84
CA VAL A 63 10.45 -6.85 -2.68
C VAL A 63 9.33 -6.20 -1.86
N LEU A 64 9.45 -4.91 -1.56
CA LEU A 64 8.42 -4.17 -0.83
C LEU A 64 7.06 -4.23 -1.54
N GLU A 65 7.05 -4.01 -2.86
CA GLU A 65 5.82 -4.07 -3.67
C GLU A 65 5.18 -5.46 -3.63
N VAL A 66 5.97 -6.53 -3.81
CA VAL A 66 5.44 -7.91 -3.78
C VAL A 66 4.94 -8.29 -2.39
N VAL A 67 5.73 -8.03 -1.35
CA VAL A 67 5.34 -8.34 0.04
C VAL A 67 4.09 -7.55 0.44
N GLY A 68 4.04 -6.26 0.12
CA GLY A 68 2.87 -5.42 0.36
C GLY A 68 1.64 -5.92 -0.41
N ALA A 69 1.79 -6.35 -1.65
CA ALA A 69 0.70 -6.87 -2.45
C ALA A 69 0.12 -8.17 -1.89
N LEU A 70 0.97 -9.10 -1.44
CA LEU A 70 0.52 -10.33 -0.77
C LEU A 70 -0.15 -9.99 0.57
N ALA A 71 0.43 -9.07 1.33
CA ALA A 71 -0.14 -8.61 2.60
C ALA A 71 -1.48 -7.86 2.43
N LEU A 72 -1.75 -7.24 1.27
CA LEU A 72 -3.05 -6.66 0.95
C LEU A 72 -4.15 -7.72 0.84
N LEU A 73 -3.83 -8.94 0.40
CA LEU A 73 -4.82 -10.02 0.27
C LEU A 73 -5.20 -10.63 1.62
N ILE A 74 -4.31 -10.53 2.61
CA ILE A 74 -4.53 -11.01 3.97
C ILE A 74 -5.33 -9.96 4.77
N ARG A 75 -6.58 -10.29 5.13
CA ARG A 75 -7.52 -9.39 5.85
C ARG A 75 -6.95 -8.68 7.08
N PRO A 76 -6.19 -9.31 7.99
CA PRO A 76 -5.64 -8.61 9.16
C PRO A 76 -4.53 -7.60 8.81
N THR A 77 -3.77 -7.80 7.73
CA THR A 77 -2.61 -6.96 7.37
C THR A 77 -2.94 -5.88 6.34
N ALA A 78 -4.11 -5.94 5.69
CA ALA A 78 -4.47 -5.08 4.57
C ALA A 78 -4.31 -3.57 4.84
N GLY A 79 -4.66 -3.10 6.04
CA GLY A 79 -4.49 -1.69 6.40
C GLY A 79 -3.02 -1.25 6.49
N LEU A 80 -2.17 -2.09 7.10
CA LEU A 80 -0.74 -1.81 7.22
C LEU A 80 -0.03 -1.94 5.86
N ALA A 81 -0.41 -2.94 5.07
CA ALA A 81 0.09 -3.13 3.72
C ALA A 81 -0.26 -1.95 2.80
N GLY A 82 -1.51 -1.46 2.87
CA GLY A 82 -1.94 -0.26 2.15
C GLY A 82 -1.13 0.97 2.55
N LEU A 83 -0.86 1.15 3.85
CA LEU A 83 -0.01 2.26 4.32
C LEU A 83 1.43 2.14 3.79
N MET A 84 2.05 0.98 3.94
CA MET A 84 3.41 0.73 3.47
C MET A 84 3.53 1.00 1.96
N LEU A 85 2.61 0.47 1.15
CA LEU A 85 2.61 0.68 -0.30
C LEU A 85 2.32 2.13 -0.66
N SER A 86 1.46 2.83 0.09
CA SER A 86 1.22 4.26 -0.14
C SER A 86 2.49 5.10 0.08
N VAL A 87 3.28 4.78 1.11
CA VAL A 87 4.58 5.42 1.34
C VAL A 87 5.54 5.10 0.18
N THR A 88 5.62 3.84 -0.27
CA THR A 88 6.43 3.46 -1.43
C THR A 88 6.04 4.24 -2.69
N MET A 89 4.74 4.41 -2.95
CA MET A 89 4.26 5.19 -4.09
C MET A 89 4.52 6.69 -3.94
N ALA A 90 4.47 7.24 -2.73
CA ALA A 90 4.82 8.64 -2.51
C ALA A 90 6.28 8.91 -2.92
N PHE A 91 7.20 8.02 -2.56
CA PHE A 91 8.58 8.08 -3.07
C PHE A 91 8.64 7.90 -4.58
N GLY A 92 7.89 6.96 -5.16
CA GLY A 92 7.83 6.75 -6.61
C GLY A 92 7.29 7.96 -7.40
N VAL A 93 6.33 8.70 -6.84
CA VAL A 93 5.85 9.96 -7.40
C VAL A 93 6.95 11.01 -7.31
N LEU A 94 7.61 11.12 -6.16
CA LEU A 94 8.72 12.07 -5.97
C LEU A 94 9.87 11.82 -6.95
N THR A 95 10.24 10.56 -7.20
CA THR A 95 11.30 10.24 -8.18
C THR A 95 10.90 10.63 -9.59
N HIS A 96 9.64 10.40 -10.01
CA HIS A 96 9.15 10.87 -11.31
C HIS A 96 9.18 12.40 -11.44
N LEU A 97 8.76 13.11 -10.39
CA LEU A 97 8.70 14.58 -10.42
C LEU A 97 10.08 15.24 -10.33
N LEU A 98 11.04 14.64 -9.60
CA LEU A 98 12.31 15.29 -9.29
C LEU A 98 13.53 14.73 -10.06
N LEU A 99 13.51 13.46 -10.50
CA LEU A 99 14.70 12.77 -11.01
C LEU A 99 14.57 12.34 -12.47
N ILE A 100 13.55 11.55 -12.79
CA ILE A 100 13.46 10.80 -14.06
C ILE A 100 12.47 11.39 -15.07
N GLY A 101 11.59 12.29 -14.63
CA GLY A 101 10.52 12.83 -15.47
C GLY A 101 9.47 11.77 -15.83
N GLY A 102 8.80 11.95 -16.97
CA GLY A 102 7.73 11.06 -17.43
C GLY A 102 6.41 11.28 -16.70
N SER A 103 5.50 10.31 -16.80
CA SER A 103 4.15 10.42 -16.24
C SER A 103 4.07 9.80 -14.84
N PRO A 104 3.84 10.60 -13.77
CA PRO A 104 3.63 10.07 -12.42
C PRO A 104 2.23 9.47 -12.24
N VAL A 105 1.39 9.48 -13.28
CA VAL A 105 -0.03 9.07 -13.21
C VAL A 105 -0.21 7.65 -12.66
N PRO A 106 0.55 6.62 -13.09
CA PRO A 106 0.40 5.28 -12.54
C PRO A 106 0.74 5.21 -11.05
N ALA A 107 1.81 5.90 -10.62
CA ALA A 107 2.23 5.97 -9.22
C ALA A 107 1.21 6.73 -8.36
N LEU A 108 0.64 7.82 -8.87
CA LEU A 108 -0.44 8.58 -8.21
C LEU A 108 -1.73 7.75 -8.08
N ALA A 109 -2.12 7.02 -9.13
CA ALA A 109 -3.30 6.16 -9.07
C ALA A 109 -3.14 5.08 -7.99
N LEU A 110 -1.99 4.39 -7.96
CA LEU A 110 -1.70 3.39 -6.95
C LEU A 110 -1.57 3.96 -5.54
N LEU A 111 -1.00 5.17 -5.40
CA LEU A 111 -0.97 5.92 -4.14
C LEU A 111 -2.40 6.15 -3.62
N LEU A 112 -3.30 6.66 -4.45
CA LEU A 112 -4.68 6.92 -4.05
C LEU A 112 -5.44 5.64 -3.68
N ILE A 113 -5.27 4.56 -4.45
CA ILE A 113 -5.90 3.28 -4.17
C ILE A 113 -5.40 2.72 -2.83
N THR A 114 -4.09 2.69 -2.60
CA THR A 114 -3.49 2.13 -1.38
C THR A 114 -3.77 2.99 -0.14
N ALA A 115 -3.77 4.31 -0.28
CA ALA A 115 -4.21 5.23 0.75
C ALA A 115 -5.70 5.05 1.10
N ALA A 116 -6.56 4.84 0.08
CA ALA A 116 -7.97 4.54 0.30
C ALA A 116 -8.15 3.22 1.05
N VAL A 117 -7.43 2.15 0.69
CA VAL A 117 -7.44 0.89 1.43
C VAL A 117 -6.99 1.08 2.87
N ALA A 118 -5.88 1.78 3.10
CA ALA A 118 -5.39 2.08 4.44
C ALA A 118 -6.42 2.86 5.27
N TRP A 119 -7.09 3.83 4.65
CA TRP A 119 -8.14 4.62 5.28
C TRP A 119 -9.38 3.79 5.62
N LEU A 120 -9.84 2.93 4.71
CA LEU A 120 -11.00 2.07 4.94
C LEU A 120 -10.75 1.05 6.06
N GLU A 121 -9.54 0.50 6.14
CA GLU A 121 -9.14 -0.48 7.15
C GLU A 121 -8.56 0.15 8.43
N ARG A 122 -8.51 1.49 8.56
CA ARG A 122 -7.88 2.22 9.69
C ARG A 122 -8.38 1.81 11.06
N ARG A 123 -9.67 1.46 11.18
CA ARG A 123 -10.26 1.00 12.44
C ARG A 123 -9.64 -0.33 12.86
N ARG A 124 -9.31 -1.19 11.91
CA ARG A 124 -8.67 -2.50 12.12
C ARG A 124 -7.19 -2.35 12.50
N ILE A 125 -6.50 -1.37 11.92
CA ILE A 125 -5.14 -0.98 12.33
C ILE A 125 -5.13 -0.60 13.82
N ALA A 126 -6.08 0.25 14.24
CA ALA A 126 -6.19 0.67 15.64
C ALA A 126 -6.45 -0.51 16.59
N HIS A 127 -7.24 -1.50 16.19
CA HIS A 127 -7.44 -2.72 16.99
C HIS A 127 -6.20 -3.59 17.10
N THR A 128 -5.42 -3.70 16.04
CA THR A 128 -4.18 -4.50 16.01
C THR A 128 -3.09 -3.88 16.89
N LEU A 129 -3.05 -2.55 17.00
CA LEU A 129 -2.05 -1.80 17.79
C LEU A 129 -2.47 -1.54 19.26
N ARG A 130 -3.72 -1.80 19.62
CA ARG A 130 -4.24 -1.62 21.01
C ARG A 130 -3.54 -2.48 22.07
N PRO A 131 -3.18 -3.75 21.82
CA PRO A 131 -2.48 -4.58 22.80
C PRO A 131 -1.11 -4.01 23.18
N LEU A 132 -0.39 -3.43 22.21
CA LEU A 132 0.93 -2.84 22.43
C LEU A 132 0.89 -1.62 23.36
N ARG A 133 -0.18 -0.81 23.30
CA ARG A 133 -0.36 0.33 24.22
C ARG A 133 -0.63 -0.07 25.67
N ARG A 134 -1.02 -1.30 25.96
CA ARG A 134 -1.25 -1.79 27.33
C ARG A 134 0.01 -2.37 27.99
N VAL A 135 1.03 -2.70 27.21
CA VAL A 135 2.30 -3.25 27.74
C VAL A 135 3.24 -2.13 28.21
N TRP A 136 3.01 -0.89 27.77
CA TRP A 136 3.82 0.29 28.09
C TRP A 136 3.07 1.37 28.89
N ALA A 137 1.96 1.00 29.53
CA ALA A 137 1.19 1.85 30.44
C ALA A 137 1.18 1.21 31.83
#